data_AF-L8TVU1-F1
#
_entry.id   AF-L8TVU1-F1
#
_cell.length_a   1.000
_cell.length_b   1.000
_cell.length_c   1.000
_cell.angle_alpha   90.00
_cell.angle_beta   90.00
_cell.angle_gamma   90.00
#
_symmetry.space_group_name_H-M   'P 1'
#
loop_
_entity.id
_entity.type
_entity.pdbx_description
1 polymer ?
#
loop_
_entity_poly.entity_id
_entity_poly.type
_entity_poly.pdbx_seq_one_letter_code
_entity_poly.pdbx_strand_id
1 'polypeptide(L)'
;MRLAVLGALVPALLLQASTPPAVTDAAWQDAERSSGSFAATTIPAPTLNGQCSYEPNLLGLGAYVRILWKAPEGYSVADAELQASTSGLGSALAPLTGFSLTAETTGTAAGGYVTDVPVNLLGGLLGLGTELQLSIVMKRFGWTSKAASVATNAGLVAGLGGSCRNLPPDA
;
A
#
# COMPACT_ATOMS: atom_id res chain seq x y z
N MET A 1 -5.25 -91.77 -56.93
CA MET A 1 -5.26 -91.49 -55.48
C MET A 1 -4.33 -90.31 -55.23
N ARG A 2 -4.88 -89.09 -55.17
CA ARG A 2 -4.11 -87.84 -55.07
C ARG A 2 -4.01 -87.45 -53.59
N LEU A 3 -2.80 -87.43 -53.03
CA LEU A 3 -2.52 -86.88 -51.70
C LEU A 3 -2.34 -85.36 -51.81
N ALA A 4 -3.12 -84.62 -51.03
CA ALA A 4 -3.00 -83.19 -50.86
C ALA A 4 -1.89 -82.88 -49.84
N VAL A 5 -1.00 -81.93 -50.16
CA VAL A 5 -0.02 -81.37 -49.22
C VAL A 5 -0.47 -79.95 -48.86
N LEU A 6 -0.81 -79.75 -47.59
CA LEU A 6 -1.04 -78.44 -46.99
C LEU A 6 0.29 -77.68 -46.89
N GLY A 7 0.39 -76.51 -47.53
CA GLY A 7 1.46 -75.54 -47.33
C GLY A 7 1.00 -74.43 -46.39
N ALA A 8 1.70 -74.27 -45.27
CA ALA A 8 1.42 -73.29 -44.22
C ALA A 8 1.70 -71.85 -44.68
N LEU A 9 0.76 -70.94 -44.44
CA LEU A 9 0.95 -69.48 -44.57
C LEU A 9 1.71 -68.94 -43.34
N VAL A 10 2.85 -68.30 -43.56
CA VAL A 10 3.55 -67.48 -42.56
C VAL A 10 3.16 -66.01 -42.79
N PRO A 11 2.56 -65.30 -41.80
CA PRO A 11 2.25 -63.89 -41.96
C PRO A 11 3.52 -63.05 -41.79
N ALA A 12 3.88 -62.29 -42.82
CA ALA A 12 4.97 -61.32 -42.77
C ALA A 12 4.53 -60.11 -41.94
N LEU A 13 5.08 -59.98 -40.73
CA LEU A 13 4.98 -58.77 -39.92
C LEU A 13 5.72 -57.63 -40.65
N LEU A 14 4.96 -56.70 -41.23
CA LEU A 14 5.47 -55.41 -41.71
C LEU A 14 5.81 -54.55 -40.49
N LEU A 15 7.06 -54.61 -40.01
CA LEU A 15 7.59 -53.58 -39.12
C LEU A 15 7.63 -52.27 -39.92
N GLN A 16 6.67 -51.39 -39.68
CA GLN A 16 6.73 -50.00 -40.13
C GLN A 16 7.92 -49.36 -39.43
N ALA A 17 9.03 -49.20 -40.16
CA ALA A 17 10.18 -48.44 -39.71
C ALA A 17 9.74 -46.98 -39.52
N SER A 18 9.43 -46.60 -38.27
CA SER A 18 9.20 -45.20 -37.92
C SER A 18 10.52 -44.45 -38.13
N THR A 19 10.60 -43.63 -39.17
CA THR A 19 11.73 -42.72 -39.36
C THR A 19 11.83 -41.83 -38.12
N PRO A 20 13.01 -41.74 -37.47
CA PRO A 20 13.17 -40.88 -36.31
C PRO A 20 12.83 -39.43 -36.70
N PRO A 21 12.18 -38.66 -35.81
CA PRO A 21 11.83 -37.28 -36.10
C PRO A 21 13.10 -36.49 -36.43
N ALA A 22 13.09 -35.80 -37.56
CA ALA A 22 14.19 -34.96 -37.98
C ALA A 22 14.40 -33.84 -36.96
N VAL A 23 15.60 -33.75 -36.39
CA VAL A 23 16.00 -32.63 -35.54
C VAL A 23 16.01 -31.39 -36.43
N THR A 24 15.11 -30.45 -36.16
CA THR A 24 15.10 -29.15 -36.83
C THR A 24 15.93 -28.19 -36.00
N ASP A 25 17.06 -27.74 -36.53
CA ASP A 25 17.84 -26.66 -35.93
C ASP A 25 17.01 -25.37 -36.03
N ALA A 26 16.28 -25.04 -34.96
CA ALA A 26 15.61 -23.76 -34.83
C ALA A 26 16.67 -22.67 -34.65
N ALA A 27 17.07 -22.04 -35.75
CA ALA A 27 17.92 -20.85 -35.74
C ALA A 27 17.05 -19.61 -35.56
N TRP A 28 17.25 -18.90 -34.45
CA TRP A 28 16.67 -17.57 -34.23
C TRP A 28 17.31 -16.59 -35.22
N GLN A 29 16.53 -16.09 -36.17
CA GLN A 29 17.03 -15.18 -37.21
C GLN A 29 17.03 -13.71 -36.80
N ASP A 30 16.31 -13.37 -35.73
CA ASP A 30 16.21 -12.00 -35.24
C ASP A 30 16.68 -11.90 -33.79
N ALA A 31 17.58 -10.95 -33.55
CA ALA A 31 18.14 -10.64 -32.25
C ALA A 31 17.80 -9.18 -31.92
N GLU A 32 16.56 -8.94 -31.53
CA GLU A 32 16.15 -7.65 -31.00
C GLU A 32 16.76 -7.47 -29.60
N ARG A 33 17.80 -6.63 -29.52
CA ARG A 33 18.38 -6.23 -28.23
C ARG A 33 17.82 -4.87 -27.85
N SER A 34 17.06 -4.83 -26.75
CA SER A 34 16.69 -3.59 -26.10
C SER A 34 17.57 -3.39 -24.86
N SER A 35 18.01 -2.14 -24.64
CA SER A 35 18.70 -1.73 -23.41
C SER A 35 17.97 -0.53 -22.83
N GLY A 36 17.74 -0.55 -21.52
CA GLY A 36 17.13 0.56 -20.79
C GLY A 36 17.75 0.69 -19.41
N SER A 37 17.66 1.88 -18.83
CA SER A 37 18.06 2.14 -17.45
C SER A 37 16.83 2.40 -16.59
N PHE A 38 16.75 1.74 -15.44
CA PHE A 38 15.78 2.06 -14.41
C PHE A 38 16.49 2.83 -13.31
N ALA A 39 15.90 3.94 -12.87
CA ALA A 39 16.32 4.64 -11.68
C ALA A 39 15.23 4.51 -10.61
N ALA A 40 15.60 4.14 -9.40
CA ALA A 40 14.69 4.19 -8.27
C ALA A 40 14.39 5.65 -7.95
N THR A 41 13.13 6.07 -8.04
CA THR A 41 12.70 7.36 -7.51
C THR A 41 12.32 7.18 -6.06
N THR A 42 12.79 8.08 -5.19
CA THR A 42 12.41 8.09 -3.77
C THR A 42 11.50 9.27 -3.52
N ILE A 43 10.29 9.01 -3.01
CA ILE A 43 9.43 10.09 -2.54
C ILE A 43 9.88 10.48 -1.13
N PRO A 44 10.31 11.74 -0.91
CA PRO A 44 10.67 12.22 0.41
C PRO A 44 9.48 12.14 1.38
N ALA A 45 9.75 11.82 2.64
CA ALA A 45 8.75 11.73 3.68
C ALA A 45 8.28 13.13 4.11
N PRO A 46 7.01 13.31 4.50
CA PRO A 46 6.59 14.51 5.17
C PRO A 46 7.27 14.59 6.55
N THR A 47 7.34 15.78 7.13
CA THR A 47 7.97 16.00 8.43
C THR A 47 6.98 16.62 9.41
N LEU A 48 6.93 16.13 10.65
CA LEU A 48 6.21 16.82 11.73
C LEU A 48 6.98 18.07 12.12
N ASN A 49 6.33 19.24 12.06
CA ASN A 49 6.94 20.54 12.34
C ASN A 49 6.42 21.17 13.65
N GLY A 50 5.70 20.40 14.46
CA GLY A 50 5.21 20.79 15.78
C GLY A 50 4.80 19.58 16.61
N GLN A 51 4.51 19.79 17.88
CA GLN A 51 3.89 18.77 18.72
C GLN A 51 2.43 18.60 18.33
N CYS A 52 1.98 17.36 18.16
CA CYS A 52 0.56 17.07 17.99
C CYS A 52 -0.22 17.43 19.26
N SER A 53 -1.45 17.94 19.12
CA SER A 53 -2.34 18.22 20.25
C SER A 53 -3.69 17.52 20.10
N TYR A 54 -4.30 17.21 21.24
CA TYR A 54 -5.68 16.73 21.33
C TYR A 54 -6.53 17.88 21.87
N GLU A 55 -7.57 18.26 21.13
CA GLU A 55 -8.47 19.36 21.47
C GLU A 55 -9.85 18.78 21.81
N PRO A 56 -10.23 18.68 23.10
CA PRO A 56 -11.49 18.06 23.53
C PRO A 56 -12.76 18.83 23.12
N ASN A 57 -12.64 20.13 22.82
CA ASN A 57 -13.78 21.04 22.66
C ASN A 57 -14.81 20.96 23.82
N LEU A 58 -15.94 21.64 23.70
CA LEU A 58 -16.95 21.69 24.77
C LEU A 58 -17.69 20.34 24.86
N LEU A 59 -17.58 19.66 26.00
CA LEU A 59 -18.23 18.36 26.28
C LEU A 59 -17.83 17.22 25.33
N GLY A 60 -16.65 17.28 24.71
CA GLY A 60 -16.23 16.28 23.71
C GLY A 60 -16.91 16.44 22.35
N LEU A 61 -17.82 17.42 22.21
CA LEU A 61 -18.51 17.66 20.95
C LEU A 61 -17.59 18.40 19.99
N GLY A 62 -17.30 17.76 18.86
CA GLY A 62 -16.38 18.28 17.85
C GLY A 62 -14.91 18.17 18.26
N ALA A 63 -14.56 17.34 19.23
CA ALA A 63 -13.15 17.10 19.57
C ALA A 63 -12.34 16.68 18.33
N TYR A 64 -11.08 17.11 18.25
CA TYR A 64 -10.20 16.82 17.12
C TYR A 64 -8.74 16.66 17.57
N VAL A 65 -7.97 15.98 16.73
CA VAL A 65 -6.52 15.83 16.88
C VAL A 65 -5.85 16.74 15.87
N ARG A 66 -5.01 17.66 16.34
CA ARG A 66 -4.28 18.59 15.50
C ARG A 66 -2.88 18.10 15.21
N ILE A 67 -2.60 17.87 13.93
CA ILE A 67 -1.30 17.42 13.44
C ILE A 67 -0.65 18.57 12.68
N LEU A 68 0.53 19.01 13.14
CA LEU A 68 1.37 19.98 12.44
C LEU A 68 2.42 19.23 11.63
N TRP A 69 2.38 19.41 10.32
CA TRP A 69 3.31 18.76 9.40
C TRP A 69 3.72 19.66 8.24
N LYS A 70 4.73 19.24 7.49
CA LYS A 70 5.21 19.93 6.30
C LYS A 70 5.45 18.93 5.18
N ALA A 71 4.96 19.26 3.99
CA ALA A 71 5.24 18.50 2.79
C ALA A 71 6.69 18.76 2.33
N PRO A 72 7.35 17.77 1.70
CA PRO A 72 8.63 17.99 1.05
C PRO A 72 8.57 19.04 -0.07
N GLU A 73 9.72 19.55 -0.48
CA GLU A 73 9.81 20.49 -1.60
C GLU A 73 9.23 19.90 -2.89
N GLY A 74 8.40 20.69 -3.59
CA GLY A 74 7.70 20.24 -4.80
C GLY A 74 6.47 19.37 -4.55
N TYR A 75 6.05 19.20 -3.29
CA TYR A 75 4.83 18.49 -2.91
C TYR A 75 3.82 19.40 -2.19
N SER A 76 2.56 18.99 -2.22
CA SER A 76 1.44 19.71 -1.64
C SER A 76 0.50 18.79 -0.87
N VAL A 77 -0.54 19.37 -0.24
CA VAL A 77 -1.60 18.58 0.40
C VAL A 77 -2.34 17.65 -0.58
N ALA A 78 -2.38 17.98 -1.87
CA ALA A 78 -2.99 17.13 -2.90
C ALA A 78 -2.18 15.85 -3.17
N ASP A 79 -0.89 15.85 -2.81
CA ASP A 79 -0.04 14.66 -2.89
C ASP A 79 -0.03 13.86 -1.57
N ALA A 80 -0.73 14.31 -0.53
CA ALA A 80 -0.70 13.69 0.78
C ALA A 80 -1.92 12.78 0.99
N GLU A 81 -1.72 11.71 1.75
CA GLU A 81 -2.78 10.83 2.23
C GLU A 81 -2.63 10.59 3.73
N LEU A 82 -3.76 10.62 4.45
CA LEU A 82 -3.83 10.26 5.85
C LEU A 82 -4.32 8.82 6.00
N GLN A 83 -3.54 8.03 6.72
CA GLN A 83 -3.83 6.63 7.02
C GLN A 83 -4.01 6.46 8.53
N ALA A 84 -4.87 5.53 8.92
CA ALA A 84 -5.06 5.11 10.30
C ALA A 84 -4.54 3.68 10.47
N SER A 85 -4.02 3.34 11.65
CA SER A 85 -3.64 1.97 12.05
C SER A 85 -3.84 1.79 13.55
N THR A 86 -4.29 0.61 13.98
CA THR A 86 -4.32 0.25 15.40
C THR A 86 -2.99 -0.39 15.79
N SER A 87 -2.36 0.15 16.82
CA SER A 87 -1.18 -0.46 17.43
C SER A 87 -1.61 -1.70 18.24
N GLY A 88 -1.84 -2.84 17.59
CA GLY A 88 -2.03 -4.12 18.30
C GLY A 88 -2.94 -5.17 17.67
N LEU A 89 -3.79 -4.83 16.69
CA LEU A 89 -4.70 -5.78 16.02
C LEU A 89 -4.56 -5.62 14.51
N GLY A 90 -3.56 -6.26 13.90
CA GLY A 90 -3.43 -6.42 12.44
C GLY A 90 -3.64 -5.14 11.63
N SER A 91 -2.56 -4.40 11.36
CA SER A 91 -2.55 -3.13 10.63
C SER A 91 -3.46 -3.12 9.40
N ALA A 92 -4.61 -2.47 9.50
CA ALA A 92 -5.28 -1.93 8.34
C ALA A 92 -4.76 -0.50 8.17
N LEU A 93 -3.61 -0.33 7.51
CA LEU A 93 -3.16 0.96 6.97
C LEU A 93 -4.13 1.39 5.87
N ALA A 94 -5.35 1.73 6.28
CA ALA A 94 -6.44 2.08 5.39
C ALA A 94 -6.58 3.61 5.37
N PRO A 95 -6.90 4.19 4.20
CA PRO A 95 -7.39 5.55 4.13
C PRO A 95 -8.56 5.73 5.09
N LEU A 96 -8.58 6.84 5.84
CA LEU A 96 -9.76 7.17 6.64
C LEU A 96 -10.93 7.44 5.70
N THR A 97 -11.86 6.49 5.61
CA THR A 97 -13.01 6.60 4.71
C THR A 97 -13.89 7.78 5.12
N GLY A 98 -14.30 8.59 4.15
CA GLY A 98 -15.12 9.79 4.39
C GLY A 98 -14.37 10.99 4.99
N PHE A 99 -13.09 10.84 5.35
CA PHE A 99 -12.24 11.96 5.74
C PHE A 99 -11.60 12.59 4.50
N SER A 100 -11.64 13.92 4.41
CA SER A 100 -10.98 14.67 3.34
C SER A 100 -9.78 15.42 3.90
N LEU A 101 -8.57 14.90 3.67
CA LEU A 101 -7.35 15.55 4.13
C LEU A 101 -7.24 16.98 3.62
N THR A 102 -7.61 17.24 2.36
CA THR A 102 -7.55 18.58 1.77
C THR A 102 -8.56 19.56 2.37
N ALA A 103 -9.72 19.10 2.80
CA ALA A 103 -10.73 19.95 3.44
C ALA A 103 -10.39 20.26 4.90
N GLU A 104 -9.78 19.30 5.59
CA GLU A 104 -9.45 19.38 7.01
C GLU A 104 -8.02 19.89 7.27
N THR A 105 -7.33 20.33 6.21
CA THR A 105 -5.97 20.86 6.29
C THR A 105 -5.94 22.32 5.88
N THR A 106 -5.33 23.14 6.74
CA THR A 106 -5.04 24.55 6.46
C THR A 106 -3.53 24.78 6.35
N GLY A 107 -3.12 25.89 5.75
CA GLY A 107 -1.70 26.25 5.59
C GLY A 107 -1.18 26.10 4.16
N THR A 108 0.14 26.05 4.00
CA THR A 108 0.81 26.03 2.69
C THR A 108 2.04 25.15 2.71
N ALA A 109 2.50 24.66 1.55
CA ALA A 109 3.71 23.85 1.46
C ALA A 109 4.95 24.55 2.05
N ALA A 110 5.07 25.87 1.89
CA ALA A 110 6.19 26.65 2.41
C ALA A 110 6.12 26.83 3.94
N GLY A 111 4.95 27.19 4.46
CA GLY A 111 4.72 27.48 5.89
C GLY A 111 4.45 26.25 6.76
N GLY A 112 4.14 25.11 6.15
CA GLY A 112 3.60 23.95 6.83
C GLY A 112 2.08 23.93 6.81
N TYR A 113 1.56 22.76 7.16
CA TYR A 113 0.15 22.41 7.18
C TYR A 113 -0.29 22.08 8.60
N VAL A 114 -1.54 22.38 8.88
CA VAL A 114 -2.24 22.01 10.11
C VAL A 114 -3.44 21.18 9.69
N THR A 115 -3.45 19.90 10.05
CA THR A 115 -4.55 18.98 9.79
C THR A 115 -5.29 18.68 11.08
N ASP A 116 -6.59 18.95 11.10
CA ASP A 116 -7.46 18.65 12.24
C ASP A 116 -8.24 17.36 11.92
N VAL A 117 -8.03 16.29 12.70
CA VAL A 117 -8.68 14.99 12.50
C VAL A 117 -9.79 14.81 13.54
N PRO A 118 -11.08 14.81 13.14
CA PRO A 118 -12.19 14.69 14.06
C PRO A 118 -12.19 13.36 14.84
N VAL A 119 -12.36 13.40 16.16
CA VAL A 119 -12.29 12.18 17.00
C VAL A 119 -13.51 11.29 16.87
N ASN A 120 -14.64 11.81 16.37
CA ASN A 120 -15.84 11.02 16.08
C ASN A 120 -15.60 9.97 14.99
N LEU A 121 -14.71 10.25 14.04
CA LEU A 121 -14.25 9.26 13.06
C LEU A 121 -13.40 8.17 13.74
N LEU A 122 -12.60 8.56 14.72
CA LEU A 122 -11.70 7.65 15.44
C LEU A 122 -12.46 6.73 16.41
N GLY A 123 -13.40 7.30 17.16
CA GLY A 123 -14.23 6.56 18.12
C GLY A 123 -15.23 5.62 17.46
N GLY A 124 -15.74 5.98 16.27
CA GLY A 124 -16.65 5.13 15.49
C GLY A 124 -15.97 3.92 14.85
N LEU A 125 -14.68 4.01 14.51
CA LEU A 125 -13.94 2.91 13.89
C LEU A 125 -13.47 1.86 14.91
N LEU A 126 -13.11 2.24 16.15
CA LEU A 126 -12.28 1.40 17.02
C LEU A 126 -12.79 1.16 18.44
N GLY A 127 -13.90 1.79 18.84
CA GLY A 127 -14.38 1.72 20.21
C GLY A 127 -13.52 2.55 21.17
N LEU A 128 -14.15 3.05 22.22
CA LEU A 128 -13.57 3.99 23.18
C LEU A 128 -12.34 3.38 23.87
N GLY A 129 -11.17 3.99 23.68
CA GLY A 129 -9.97 3.71 24.50
C GLY A 129 -8.80 3.00 23.82
N THR A 130 -8.84 2.74 22.51
CA THR A 130 -7.68 2.21 21.78
C THR A 130 -6.75 3.32 21.30
N GLU A 131 -5.43 3.08 21.35
CA GLU A 131 -4.43 3.95 20.72
C GLU A 131 -4.46 3.72 19.20
N LEU A 132 -4.60 4.81 18.46
CA LEU A 132 -4.60 4.86 17.01
C LEU A 132 -3.35 5.59 16.54
N GLN A 133 -2.65 4.99 15.59
CA GLN A 133 -1.59 5.63 14.83
C GLN A 133 -2.19 6.30 13.59
N LEU A 134 -2.02 7.61 13.49
CA LEU A 134 -2.32 8.39 12.29
C LEU A 134 -1.02 8.64 11.54
N SER A 135 -0.99 8.33 10.25
CA SER A 135 0.20 8.36 9.41
C SER A 135 -0.06 9.21 8.18
N ILE A 136 0.77 10.24 7.97
CA ILE A 136 0.74 11.07 6.77
C ILE A 136 1.82 10.55 5.82
N VAL A 137 1.42 10.20 4.59
CA VAL A 137 2.31 9.74 3.52
C VAL A 137 2.17 10.65 2.30
N MET A 138 3.23 10.73 1.50
CA MET A 138 3.22 11.39 0.21
C MET A 138 3.06 10.36 -0.91
N LYS A 139 2.13 10.58 -1.83
CA LYS A 139 1.84 9.74 -2.99
C LYS A 139 2.01 10.49 -4.30
N ARG A 140 2.83 9.94 -5.20
CA ARG A 140 3.01 10.48 -6.56
C ARG A 140 3.47 9.38 -7.51
N PHE A 141 2.94 9.37 -8.73
CA PHE A 141 3.29 8.37 -9.77
C PHE A 141 3.18 6.90 -9.30
N GLY A 142 2.23 6.60 -8.41
CA GLY A 142 2.04 5.26 -7.84
C GLY A 142 3.00 4.88 -6.71
N TRP A 143 3.98 5.74 -6.38
CA TRP A 143 4.88 5.54 -5.24
C TRP A 143 4.31 6.16 -3.97
N THR A 144 4.70 5.62 -2.82
CA THR A 144 4.33 6.12 -1.47
C THR A 144 5.61 6.35 -0.67
N SER A 145 5.71 7.49 0.04
CA SER A 145 6.85 7.79 0.91
C SER A 145 6.83 7.00 2.22
N LYS A 146 7.92 7.10 3.00
CA LYS A 146 7.83 6.83 4.45
C LYS A 146 6.80 7.76 5.10
N ALA A 147 6.20 7.30 6.19
CA ALA A 147 5.18 8.04 6.92
C ALA A 147 5.78 8.98 7.97
N ALA A 148 5.10 10.11 8.19
CA ALA A 148 5.17 10.86 9.44
C ALA A 148 3.97 10.45 10.29
N SER A 149 4.22 9.91 11.49
CA SER A 149 3.17 9.31 12.30
C SER A 149 3.00 9.98 13.65
N VAL A 150 1.76 10.01 14.13
CA VAL A 150 1.39 10.39 15.48
C VAL A 150 0.54 9.28 16.09
N ALA A 151 0.66 9.08 17.40
CA ALA A 151 -0.23 8.22 18.16
C ALA A 151 -1.23 9.09 18.90
N THR A 152 -2.51 8.70 18.85
CA THR A 152 -3.61 9.42 19.51
C THR A 152 -4.64 8.44 20.05
N ASN A 153 -5.36 8.85 21.10
CA ASN A 153 -6.58 8.18 21.51
C ASN A 153 -7.74 9.18 21.54
N ALA A 154 -8.94 8.73 21.21
CA ALA A 154 -10.13 9.59 21.16
C ALA A 154 -10.57 10.11 22.55
N GLY A 155 -9.90 9.70 23.63
CA GLY A 155 -10.35 9.93 25.00
C GLY A 155 -11.55 9.07 25.38
N LEU A 156 -11.88 9.06 26.66
CA LEU A 156 -13.13 8.51 27.18
C LEU A 156 -14.30 9.47 26.91
N VAL A 157 -15.50 9.10 27.38
CA VAL A 157 -16.74 9.90 27.33
C VAL A 157 -16.45 11.39 27.60
N ALA A 158 -16.95 12.26 26.72
CA ALA A 158 -16.74 13.72 26.72
C ALA A 158 -15.30 14.21 26.45
N GLY A 159 -14.45 13.38 25.82
CA GLY A 159 -13.11 13.76 25.38
C GLY A 159 -12.06 13.78 26.51
N LEU A 160 -12.41 13.27 27.69
CA LEU A 160 -11.51 13.21 28.83
C LEU A 160 -10.48 12.10 28.65
N GLY A 161 -9.20 12.42 28.84
CA GLY A 161 -8.10 11.45 28.68
C GLY A 161 -7.72 11.18 27.22
N GLY A 162 -8.11 12.07 26.30
CA GLY A 162 -7.56 12.11 24.95
C GLY A 162 -6.10 12.58 24.96
N SER A 163 -5.31 12.05 24.04
CA SER A 163 -3.89 12.35 23.93
C SER A 163 -3.46 12.36 22.47
N CYS A 164 -2.40 13.11 22.19
CA CYS A 164 -1.67 12.97 20.94
C CYS A 164 -0.17 13.12 21.20
N ARG A 165 0.63 12.29 20.55
CA ARG A 165 2.09 12.34 20.63
C ARG A 165 2.71 12.01 19.27
N ASN A 166 3.80 12.70 18.95
CA ASN A 166 4.58 12.38 17.76
C ASN A 166 5.28 11.04 17.94
N LEU A 167 5.23 10.19 16.92
CA LEU A 167 6.02 8.97 16.88
C LEU A 167 7.37 9.24 16.20
N PRO A 168 8.44 8.54 16.63
CA PRO A 168 9.69 8.59 15.89
C PRO A 168 9.47 8.08 14.46
N PRO A 169 10.19 8.62 13.46
CA PRO A 169 10.10 8.11 12.10
C PRO A 169 10.50 6.64 12.09
N ASP A 170 9.65 5.79 11.50
CA ASP A 170 9.90 4.36 11.38
C ASP A 170 11.21 4.14 10.60
N ALA A 171 12.19 3.51 11.26
CA ALA A 171 13.51 3.22 10.71
C ALA A 171 13.42 2.29 9.49
#